data_AF-A0AAE5LHN4-F1
#
_entry.id   AF-A0AAE5LHN4-F1
#
_cell.length_a   1.000
_cell.length_b   1.000
_cell.length_c   1.000
_cell.angle_alpha   90.00
_cell.angle_beta   90.00
_cell.angle_gamma   90.00
#
_symmetry.space_group_name_H-M   'P 1'
#
loop_
_entity.id
_entity.type
_entity.pdbx_description
1 polymer ?
#
loop_
_entity_poly.entity_id
_entity_poly.type
_entity_poly.pdbx_seq_one_letter_code
_entity_poly.pdbx_strand_id
1 'polypeptide(L)'
;MIIDSSLQAADLKSRNELSVHRRQDEARMSSLMRESTQQEINAKKEVNPPVVEASSDVSMVKAWYENIKTQQNITRQALISELKQAFPELASQKEAMWYAYNKEKSIKGTDEANSNLLDALKQELVGDFANELRAVPPSDNDQLRQMLSEKYSLSAHKEQALWHAWEDLKAVPEMKPVVDLVRQELSLVISKNAIVKNMLTHSHKLDLS
;
A
#
# COMPACT_ATOMS: atom_id res chain seq x y z
N MET A 1 14.03 56.05 59.71
CA MET A 1 13.45 54.80 60.25
C MET A 1 12.06 54.72 59.62
N ILE A 2 11.81 53.91 58.61
CA ILE A 2 11.51 52.47 58.69
C ILE A 2 11.85 51.83 57.32
N ILE A 3 12.25 50.56 57.36
CA ILE A 3 12.72 49.70 56.26
C ILE A 3 11.47 49.11 55.59
N ASP A 4 11.30 49.23 54.26
CA ASP A 4 10.26 48.49 53.53
C ASP A 4 10.87 47.35 52.70
N SER A 5 10.78 46.16 53.30
CA SER A 5 11.21 44.84 52.87
C SER A 5 10.44 44.26 51.67
N SER A 6 9.98 45.10 50.74
CA SER A 6 8.99 44.71 49.72
C SER A 6 9.61 44.19 48.41
N LEU A 7 10.93 44.30 48.24
CA LEU A 7 11.64 43.88 47.01
C LEU A 7 12.21 42.44 47.05
N GLN A 8 12.15 41.74 48.19
CA GLN A 8 12.63 40.36 48.30
C GLN A 8 11.55 39.28 48.12
N ALA A 9 10.27 39.64 48.20
CA ALA A 9 9.17 38.65 48.13
C ALA A 9 8.79 38.24 46.70
N ALA A 10 9.03 39.08 45.69
CA ALA A 10 8.62 38.82 44.31
C ALA A 10 9.55 37.81 43.59
N ASP A 11 10.84 37.78 43.92
CA ASP A 11 11.84 36.94 43.26
C ASP A 11 11.80 35.47 43.76
N LEU A 12 11.42 35.26 45.02
CA LEU A 12 11.29 33.91 45.61
C LEU A 12 10.07 33.15 45.07
N LYS A 13 8.99 33.85 44.71
CA LYS A 13 7.76 33.23 44.19
C LYS A 13 7.96 32.73 42.75
N SER A 14 8.64 33.52 41.91
CA SER A 14 8.99 33.16 40.52
C SER A 14 9.98 31.97 40.45
N ARG A 15 10.99 31.93 41.34
CA ARG A 15 11.92 30.79 41.45
C ARG A 15 11.25 29.49 41.90
N ASN A 16 10.24 29.57 42.77
CA ASN A 16 9.48 28.39 43.19
C ASN A 16 8.58 27.86 42.06
N GLU A 17 7.96 28.73 41.26
CA GLU A 17 7.10 28.29 40.15
C GLU A 17 7.89 27.63 39.01
N LEU A 18 9.07 28.17 38.68
CA LEU A 18 10.00 27.59 37.70
C LEU A 18 10.55 26.22 38.15
N SER A 19 10.82 26.04 39.44
CA SER A 19 11.31 24.76 39.98
C SER A 19 10.20 23.71 40.09
N VAL A 20 8.95 24.11 40.30
CA VAL A 20 7.79 23.20 40.25
C VAL A 20 7.51 22.73 38.82
N HIS A 21 7.57 23.63 37.83
CA HIS A 21 7.40 23.25 36.42
C HIS A 21 8.50 22.31 35.95
N ARG A 22 9.76 22.59 36.31
CA ARG A 22 10.89 21.72 35.97
C ARG A 22 10.76 20.32 36.58
N ARG A 23 10.31 20.19 37.83
CA ARG A 23 10.06 18.88 38.46
C ARG A 23 8.91 18.13 37.81
N GLN A 24 7.86 18.82 37.37
CA GLN A 24 6.76 18.19 36.63
C GLN A 24 7.21 17.66 35.27
N ASP A 25 8.04 18.40 34.54
CA ASP A 25 8.58 17.95 33.26
C ASP A 25 9.58 16.80 33.44
N GLU A 26 10.44 16.84 34.46
CA GLU A 26 11.34 15.72 34.80
C GLU A 26 10.55 14.46 35.18
N ALA A 27 9.44 14.59 35.90
CA ALA A 27 8.55 13.48 36.23
C ALA A 27 7.82 12.94 35.00
N ARG A 28 7.34 13.81 34.09
CA ARG A 28 6.72 13.40 32.81
C ARG A 28 7.71 12.67 31.91
N MET A 29 8.92 13.20 31.75
CA MET A 29 9.97 12.54 30.95
C MET A 29 10.40 11.21 31.55
N SER A 30 10.49 11.12 32.89
CA SER A 30 10.78 9.85 33.58
C SER A 30 9.66 8.82 33.39
N SER A 31 8.39 9.27 33.34
CA SER A 31 7.23 8.41 33.06
C SER A 31 7.25 7.89 31.61
N LEU A 32 7.51 8.76 30.63
CA LEU A 32 7.63 8.41 29.21
C LEU A 32 8.77 7.42 28.94
N MET A 33 9.91 7.59 29.60
CA MET A 33 11.04 6.66 29.48
C MET A 33 10.73 5.30 30.13
N ARG A 34 9.99 5.28 31.25
CA ARG A 34 9.55 4.01 31.87
C ARG A 34 8.49 3.30 31.04
N GLU A 35 7.50 3.99 30.49
CA GLU A 35 6.51 3.41 29.58
C GLU A 35 7.16 2.85 28.31
N SER A 36 8.14 3.54 27.72
CA SER A 36 8.89 3.03 26.56
C SER A 36 9.70 1.78 26.92
N THR A 37 10.32 1.75 28.10
CA THR A 37 11.05 0.56 28.59
C THR A 37 10.09 -0.60 28.88
N GLN A 38 8.90 -0.34 29.41
CA GLN A 38 7.87 -1.36 29.63
C GLN A 38 7.30 -1.90 28.30
N GLN A 39 7.13 -1.05 27.28
CA GLN A 39 6.73 -1.47 25.94
C GLN A 39 7.80 -2.33 25.25
N GLU A 40 9.09 -1.99 25.39
CA GLU A 40 10.19 -2.83 24.87
C GLU A 40 10.31 -4.19 25.59
N ILE A 41 10.00 -4.25 26.89
CA ILE A 41 10.03 -5.51 27.65
C ILE A 41 8.83 -6.39 27.29
N ASN A 42 7.65 -5.81 27.04
CA ASN A 42 6.47 -6.55 26.59
C ASN A 42 6.57 -6.99 25.12
N ALA A 43 7.21 -6.20 24.25
CA ALA A 43 7.47 -6.58 22.86
C ALA A 43 8.46 -7.76 22.72
N LYS A 44 9.33 -7.99 23.72
CA LYS A 44 10.26 -9.14 23.74
C LYS A 44 9.65 -10.43 24.28
N LYS A 45 8.39 -10.42 24.71
CA LYS A 45 7.69 -11.59 25.27
C LYS A 45 6.50 -12.07 24.43
N GLU A 46 6.31 -11.50 23.23
CA GLU A 46 5.40 -12.06 22.24
C GLU A 46 6.12 -13.20 21.53
N VAL A 47 5.75 -14.41 21.93
CA VAL A 47 6.10 -15.68 21.29
C VAL A 47 5.96 -15.50 19.79
N ASN A 48 7.06 -15.73 19.06
CA ASN A 48 7.06 -15.83 17.60
C ASN A 48 5.79 -16.55 17.15
N PRO A 49 4.90 -15.92 16.36
CA PRO A 49 3.91 -16.69 15.64
C PRO A 49 4.66 -17.74 14.81
N PRO A 50 4.10 -18.95 14.66
CA PRO A 50 4.75 -19.99 13.87
C PRO A 50 5.11 -19.40 12.52
N VAL A 51 6.32 -19.70 12.04
CA VAL A 51 6.73 -19.43 10.67
C VAL A 51 5.75 -20.22 9.79
N VAL A 52 4.63 -19.61 9.45
CA VAL A 52 3.60 -20.14 8.56
C VAL A 52 4.25 -20.18 7.18
N GLU A 53 4.57 -21.38 6.70
CA GLU A 53 4.52 -21.93 5.32
C GLU A 53 4.71 -21.02 4.08
N ALA A 54 5.21 -19.78 4.20
CA ALA A 54 5.33 -18.85 3.09
C ALA A 54 6.45 -19.24 2.11
N SER A 55 7.36 -20.15 2.49
CA SER A 55 8.47 -20.57 1.65
C SER A 55 8.05 -21.56 0.55
N SER A 56 7.04 -22.41 0.79
CA SER A 56 6.52 -23.34 -0.23
C SER A 56 5.73 -22.58 -1.29
N ASP A 57 4.85 -21.67 -0.86
CA ASP A 57 3.91 -20.99 -1.75
C ASP A 57 4.62 -20.04 -2.72
N VAL A 58 5.59 -19.26 -2.24
CA VAL A 58 6.40 -18.37 -3.10
C VAL A 58 7.25 -19.16 -4.10
N SER A 59 7.72 -20.35 -3.71
CA SER A 59 8.49 -21.22 -4.61
C SER A 59 7.60 -21.84 -5.69
N MET A 60 6.37 -22.21 -5.36
CA MET A 60 5.39 -22.71 -6.32
C MET A 60 4.97 -21.62 -7.32
N VAL A 61 4.72 -20.39 -6.85
CA VAL A 61 4.41 -19.24 -7.72
C VAL A 61 5.54 -18.95 -8.70
N LYS A 62 6.80 -19.00 -8.22
CA LYS A 62 7.98 -18.84 -9.09
C LYS A 62 8.09 -19.96 -10.12
N ALA A 63 7.96 -21.21 -9.71
CA ALA A 63 8.06 -22.36 -10.62
C ALA A 63 6.97 -22.32 -11.70
N TRP A 64 5.75 -21.96 -11.32
CA TRP A 64 4.65 -21.76 -12.25
C TRP A 64 4.93 -20.62 -13.24
N TYR A 65 5.42 -19.47 -12.76
CA TYR A 65 5.81 -18.34 -13.62
C TYR A 65 6.88 -18.74 -14.65
N GLU A 66 7.91 -19.46 -14.22
CA GLU A 66 8.98 -19.96 -15.09
C GLU A 66 8.45 -20.93 -16.17
N ASN A 67 7.40 -21.69 -15.87
CA ASN A 67 6.74 -22.55 -16.84
C ASN A 67 5.97 -21.73 -17.89
N ILE A 68 5.10 -20.81 -17.45
CA ILE A 68 4.23 -20.05 -18.37
C ILE A 68 5.01 -19.05 -19.24
N LYS A 69 6.10 -18.47 -18.75
CA LYS A 69 6.86 -17.46 -19.51
C LYS A 69 7.48 -18.03 -20.79
N THR A 70 7.81 -19.32 -20.78
CA THR A 70 8.39 -20.03 -21.94
C THR A 70 7.35 -20.28 -23.04
N GLN A 71 6.06 -20.18 -22.73
CA GLN A 71 4.98 -20.37 -23.68
C GLN A 71 4.74 -19.07 -24.46
N GLN A 72 5.27 -19.00 -25.69
CA GLN A 72 5.21 -17.77 -26.51
C GLN A 72 3.79 -17.32 -26.89
N ASN A 73 2.79 -18.22 -26.89
CA ASN A 73 1.42 -17.93 -27.31
C ASN A 73 0.41 -18.56 -26.35
N ILE A 74 0.41 -18.14 -25.10
CA ILE A 74 -0.55 -18.62 -24.11
C ILE A 74 -1.89 -17.90 -24.29
N THR A 75 -2.96 -18.67 -24.48
CA THR A 75 -4.31 -18.08 -24.51
C THR A 75 -4.80 -17.79 -23.08
N ARG A 76 -5.70 -16.80 -22.91
CA ARG A 76 -6.30 -16.50 -21.60
C ARG A 76 -6.92 -17.73 -20.94
N GLN A 77 -7.59 -18.58 -21.73
CA GLN A 77 -8.22 -19.81 -21.24
C GLN A 77 -7.18 -20.85 -20.79
N ALA A 78 -6.07 -20.99 -21.52
CA ALA A 78 -4.97 -21.86 -21.12
C ALA A 78 -4.32 -21.37 -19.82
N LEU A 79 -4.06 -20.06 -19.71
CA LEU A 79 -3.53 -19.43 -18.50
C LEU A 79 -4.41 -19.70 -17.27
N ILE A 80 -5.72 -19.47 -17.39
CA ILE A 80 -6.67 -19.70 -16.28
C ILE A 80 -6.73 -21.19 -15.90
N SER A 81 -6.69 -22.09 -16.88
CA SER A 81 -6.75 -23.52 -16.63
C SER A 81 -5.49 -24.01 -15.92
N GLU A 82 -4.31 -23.57 -16.37
CA GLU A 82 -3.02 -23.89 -15.75
C GLU A 82 -2.92 -23.30 -14.34
N LEU A 83 -3.40 -22.06 -14.15
CA LEU A 83 -3.46 -21.41 -12.85
C LEU A 83 -4.35 -22.18 -11.86
N LYS A 84 -5.54 -22.62 -12.28
CA LYS A 84 -6.45 -23.42 -11.45
C LYS A 84 -5.90 -24.79 -11.11
N GLN A 85 -5.10 -25.36 -12.01
CA GLN A 85 -4.42 -26.63 -11.77
C GLN A 85 -3.27 -26.47 -10.76
N ALA A 86 -2.51 -25.38 -10.85
CA ALA A 86 -1.38 -25.10 -9.96
C ALA A 86 -1.81 -24.60 -8.57
N PHE A 87 -2.91 -23.86 -8.49
CA PHE A 87 -3.39 -23.22 -7.26
C PHE A 87 -4.89 -23.48 -7.07
N PRO A 88 -5.31 -24.32 -6.11
CA PRO A 88 -6.73 -24.60 -5.87
C PRO A 88 -7.47 -23.43 -5.19
N GLU A 89 -6.76 -22.59 -4.42
CA GLU A 89 -7.36 -21.46 -3.71
C GLU A 89 -7.39 -20.18 -4.55
N LEU A 90 -8.53 -19.46 -4.53
CA LEU A 90 -8.71 -18.22 -5.29
C LEU A 90 -7.73 -17.11 -4.87
N ALA A 91 -7.36 -17.05 -3.59
CA ALA A 91 -6.40 -16.07 -3.08
C ALA A 91 -5.01 -16.31 -3.70
N SER A 92 -4.51 -17.55 -3.65
CA SER A 92 -3.24 -17.95 -4.23
C SER A 92 -3.22 -17.80 -5.76
N GLN A 93 -4.34 -18.08 -6.44
CA GLN A 93 -4.48 -17.81 -7.88
C GLN A 93 -4.27 -16.32 -8.19
N LYS A 94 -4.92 -15.43 -7.43
CA LYS A 94 -4.76 -13.98 -7.62
C LYS A 94 -3.33 -13.52 -7.31
N GLU A 95 -2.72 -14.03 -6.25
CA GLU A 95 -1.34 -13.70 -5.90
C GLU A 95 -0.35 -14.14 -6.99
N ALA A 96 -0.49 -15.37 -7.49
CA ALA A 96 0.34 -15.88 -8.57
C ALA A 96 0.21 -15.04 -9.85
N MET A 97 -1.02 -14.65 -10.22
CA MET A 97 -1.25 -13.75 -11.37
C MET A 97 -0.60 -12.38 -11.17
N TRP A 98 -0.76 -11.75 -10.00
CA TRP A 98 -0.12 -10.47 -9.71
C TRP A 98 1.41 -10.57 -9.69
N TYR A 99 1.96 -11.68 -9.21
CA TYR A 99 3.38 -11.96 -9.27
C TYR A 99 3.88 -12.00 -10.71
N ALA A 100 3.26 -12.83 -11.55
CA ALA A 100 3.65 -12.97 -12.95
C ALA A 100 3.51 -11.64 -13.71
N TYR A 101 2.42 -10.90 -13.50
CA TYR A 101 2.21 -9.59 -14.10
C TYR A 101 3.31 -8.60 -13.72
N ASN A 102 3.66 -8.52 -12.43
CA ASN A 102 4.71 -7.61 -11.97
C ASN A 102 6.09 -7.99 -12.52
N LYS A 103 6.36 -9.30 -12.68
CA LYS A 103 7.60 -9.79 -13.28
C LYS A 103 7.68 -9.46 -14.76
N GLU A 104 6.68 -9.81 -15.56
CA GLU A 104 6.62 -9.48 -16.99
C GLU A 104 6.68 -7.96 -17.23
N LYS A 105 5.97 -7.18 -16.40
CA LYS A 105 6.01 -5.72 -16.46
C LYS A 105 7.41 -5.16 -16.17
N SER A 106 8.18 -5.79 -15.29
CA SER A 106 9.54 -5.34 -14.93
C SER A 106 10.57 -5.62 -16.02
N ILE A 107 10.36 -6.67 -16.82
CA ILE A 107 11.22 -7.02 -17.97
C ILE A 107 10.69 -6.45 -19.29
N LYS A 108 9.55 -5.75 -19.27
CA LYS A 108 8.95 -5.16 -20.48
C LYS A 108 9.97 -4.31 -21.25
N GLY A 109 10.17 -4.65 -22.52
CA GLY A 109 11.12 -3.96 -23.40
C GLY A 109 12.48 -4.63 -23.50
N THR A 110 12.70 -5.77 -22.84
CA THR A 110 13.83 -6.67 -23.10
C THR A 110 13.42 -7.79 -24.08
N ASP A 111 14.41 -8.47 -24.63
CA ASP A 111 14.21 -9.63 -25.53
C ASP A 111 13.53 -10.83 -24.84
N GLU A 112 13.51 -10.85 -23.51
CA GLU A 112 12.88 -11.90 -22.70
C GLU A 112 11.39 -11.61 -22.40
N ALA A 113 10.90 -10.41 -22.73
CA ALA A 113 9.54 -10.00 -22.40
C ALA A 113 8.50 -10.73 -23.27
N ASN A 114 7.57 -11.43 -22.63
CA ASN A 114 6.46 -12.05 -23.33
C ASN A 114 5.27 -11.08 -23.36
N SER A 115 5.21 -10.25 -24.41
CA SER A 115 4.15 -9.25 -24.59
C SER A 115 2.74 -9.88 -24.60
N ASN A 116 2.58 -11.07 -25.20
CA ASN A 116 1.31 -11.78 -25.24
C ASN A 116 0.85 -12.23 -23.85
N LEU A 117 1.76 -12.79 -23.05
CA LEU A 117 1.50 -13.16 -21.66
C LEU A 117 1.16 -11.92 -20.81
N LEU A 118 1.91 -10.82 -20.97
CA LEU A 118 1.66 -9.58 -20.24
C LEU A 118 0.26 -9.02 -20.54
N ASP A 119 -0.15 -9.03 -21.80
CA ASP A 119 -1.49 -8.56 -22.19
C ASP A 119 -2.59 -9.49 -21.68
N ALA A 120 -2.39 -10.81 -21.75
CA ALA A 120 -3.33 -11.79 -21.19
C ALA A 120 -3.50 -11.61 -19.66
N LEU A 121 -2.40 -11.46 -18.93
CA LEU A 121 -2.39 -11.21 -17.48
C LEU A 121 -3.08 -9.89 -17.14
N LYS A 122 -2.77 -8.81 -17.87
CA LYS A 122 -3.39 -7.50 -17.67
C LYS A 122 -4.91 -7.58 -17.87
N GLN A 123 -5.34 -8.22 -18.95
CA GLN A 123 -6.76 -8.37 -19.25
C GLN A 123 -7.48 -9.17 -18.16
N GLU A 124 -6.89 -10.25 -17.67
CA GLU A 124 -7.50 -11.06 -16.60
C GLU A 124 -7.55 -10.33 -15.26
N LEU A 125 -6.49 -9.60 -14.90
CA LEU A 125 -6.39 -8.94 -13.60
C LEU A 125 -7.23 -7.67 -13.47
N VAL A 126 -7.29 -6.86 -14.53
CA VAL A 126 -7.91 -5.53 -14.48
C VAL A 126 -8.91 -5.24 -15.60
N GLY A 127 -8.98 -6.09 -16.63
CA GLY A 127 -9.83 -5.86 -17.81
C GLY A 127 -11.32 -5.79 -17.52
N ASP A 128 -11.78 -6.59 -16.55
CA ASP A 128 -13.20 -6.64 -16.20
C ASP A 128 -13.69 -5.35 -15.53
N PHE A 129 -12.80 -4.60 -14.89
CA PHE A 129 -13.17 -3.37 -14.20
C PHE A 129 -13.64 -2.28 -15.17
N ALA A 130 -13.00 -2.15 -16.33
CA ALA A 130 -13.44 -1.21 -17.36
C ALA A 130 -14.85 -1.56 -17.87
N ASN A 131 -15.15 -2.84 -18.04
CA ASN A 131 -16.47 -3.31 -18.46
C ASN A 131 -17.54 -3.05 -17.40
N GLU A 132 -17.19 -3.23 -16.12
CA GLU A 132 -18.10 -2.94 -15.01
C GLU A 132 -18.45 -1.45 -14.94
N LEU A 133 -17.47 -0.56 -15.11
CA LEU A 133 -17.73 0.88 -15.18
C LEU A 133 -18.62 1.27 -16.36
N ARG A 134 -18.60 0.51 -17.46
CA ARG A 134 -19.52 0.73 -18.58
C ARG A 134 -20.94 0.25 -18.25
N ALA A 135 -21.05 -0.90 -17.60
CA ALA A 135 -22.34 -1.51 -17.28
C ALA A 135 -23.05 -0.77 -16.14
N VAL A 136 -22.30 -0.35 -15.12
CA VAL A 136 -22.78 0.38 -13.95
C VAL A 136 -21.89 1.60 -13.72
N PRO A 137 -22.15 2.72 -14.45
CA PRO A 137 -21.41 3.95 -14.27
C PRO A 137 -21.52 4.48 -12.82
N PRO A 138 -20.40 4.81 -12.15
CA PRO A 138 -20.45 5.45 -10.86
C PRO A 138 -21.00 6.88 -10.98
N SER A 139 -21.81 7.28 -10.01
CA SER A 139 -22.42 8.62 -9.94
C SER A 139 -21.44 9.65 -9.37
N ASP A 140 -20.52 9.20 -8.50
CA ASP A 140 -19.54 10.04 -7.82
C ASP A 140 -18.23 9.28 -7.51
N ASN A 141 -17.27 9.99 -6.93
CA ASN A 141 -15.98 9.44 -6.55
C ASN A 141 -16.07 8.43 -5.39
N ASP A 142 -17.06 8.56 -4.49
CA ASP A 142 -17.20 7.65 -3.36
C ASP A 142 -17.68 6.28 -3.82
N GLN A 143 -18.65 6.25 -4.75
CA GLN A 143 -19.09 5.04 -5.41
C GLN A 143 -17.96 4.37 -6.19
N LEU A 144 -17.17 5.13 -6.95
CA LEU A 144 -16.00 4.60 -7.66
C LEU A 144 -14.98 3.98 -6.69
N ARG A 145 -14.69 4.64 -5.56
CA ARG A 145 -13.79 4.13 -4.52
C ARG A 145 -14.31 2.86 -3.86
N GLN A 146 -15.62 2.76 -3.66
CA GLN A 146 -16.25 1.56 -3.13
C GLN A 146 -16.07 0.40 -4.10
N MET A 147 -16.42 0.57 -5.37
CA MET A 147 -16.26 -0.46 -6.42
C MET A 147 -14.80 -0.94 -6.52
N LEU A 148 -13.83 -0.02 -6.44
CA LEU A 148 -12.41 -0.38 -6.40
C LEU A 148 -12.03 -1.19 -5.17
N SER A 149 -12.58 -0.86 -4.00
CA SER A 149 -12.21 -1.51 -2.73
C SER A 149 -12.85 -2.89 -2.59
N GLU A 150 -14.01 -3.12 -3.20
CA GLU A 150 -14.65 -4.44 -3.28
C GLU A 150 -13.83 -5.41 -4.14
N LYS A 151 -13.17 -4.93 -5.20
CA LYS A 151 -12.38 -5.79 -6.09
C LYS A 151 -10.90 -5.90 -5.72
N TYR A 152 -10.31 -4.80 -5.26
CA TYR A 152 -8.87 -4.69 -5.07
C TYR A 152 -8.54 -4.26 -3.64
N SER A 153 -7.84 -5.11 -2.92
CA SER A 153 -7.36 -4.83 -1.57
C SER A 153 -6.17 -3.87 -1.57
N LEU A 154 -5.20 -4.06 -2.49
CA LEU A 154 -3.97 -3.27 -2.54
C LEU A 154 -4.12 -1.99 -3.38
N SER A 155 -3.56 -0.90 -2.86
CA SER A 155 -3.59 0.41 -3.54
C SER A 155 -2.85 0.41 -4.88
N ALA A 156 -1.81 -0.41 -5.03
CA ALA A 156 -1.12 -0.60 -6.31
C ALA A 156 -2.03 -1.24 -7.36
N HIS A 157 -2.87 -2.21 -6.96
CA HIS A 157 -3.83 -2.87 -7.88
C HIS A 157 -4.94 -1.91 -8.29
N LYS A 158 -5.43 -1.08 -7.37
CA LYS A 158 -6.39 0.00 -7.67
C LYS A 158 -5.83 0.97 -8.71
N GLU A 159 -4.55 1.35 -8.58
CA GLU A 159 -3.88 2.21 -9.57
C GLU A 159 -3.83 1.55 -10.96
N GLN A 160 -3.44 0.27 -11.03
CA GLN A 160 -3.38 -0.45 -12.31
C GLN A 160 -4.77 -0.58 -12.96
N ALA A 161 -5.81 -0.84 -12.16
CA ALA A 161 -7.18 -0.94 -12.65
C ALA A 161 -7.70 0.39 -13.18
N LEU A 162 -7.44 1.49 -12.46
CA LEU A 162 -7.80 2.84 -12.91
C LEU A 162 -7.04 3.26 -14.17
N TRP A 163 -5.75 2.94 -14.27
CA TRP A 163 -4.96 3.18 -15.49
C TRP A 163 -5.55 2.45 -16.68
N HIS A 164 -5.88 1.16 -16.52
CA HIS A 164 -6.44 0.36 -17.59
C HIS A 164 -7.84 0.84 -17.99
N ALA A 165 -8.72 1.10 -17.02
CA ALA A 165 -10.03 1.67 -17.28
C ALA A 165 -9.96 3.04 -17.97
N TRP A 166 -9.01 3.90 -17.59
CA TRP A 166 -8.82 5.19 -18.24
C TRP A 166 -8.43 5.04 -19.71
N GLU A 167 -7.47 4.17 -20.02
CA GLU A 167 -7.05 3.87 -21.40
C GLU A 167 -8.20 3.32 -22.25
N ASP A 168 -9.01 2.43 -21.68
CA ASP A 168 -10.12 1.77 -22.37
C ASP A 168 -11.36 2.67 -22.55
N LEU A 169 -11.58 3.64 -21.67
CA LEU A 169 -12.78 4.49 -21.67
C LEU A 169 -12.57 5.87 -22.29
N LYS A 170 -11.33 6.39 -22.32
CA LYS A 170 -11.05 7.76 -22.81
C LYS A 170 -11.46 8.00 -24.27
N ALA A 171 -11.54 6.94 -25.08
CA ALA A 171 -11.94 7.01 -26.48
C ALA A 171 -13.47 7.00 -26.69
N VAL A 172 -14.26 6.75 -25.64
CA VAL A 172 -15.73 6.66 -25.71
C VAL A 172 -16.33 7.99 -25.24
N PRO A 173 -16.91 8.82 -26.13
CA PRO A 173 -17.39 10.15 -25.75
C PRO A 173 -18.48 10.14 -24.68
N GLU A 174 -19.37 9.14 -24.73
CA GLU A 174 -20.49 8.97 -23.79
C GLU A 174 -20.00 8.70 -22.35
N MET A 175 -18.80 8.14 -22.20
CA MET A 175 -18.20 7.82 -20.91
C MET A 175 -17.40 8.98 -20.31
N LYS A 176 -17.42 10.16 -20.93
CA LYS A 176 -16.66 11.33 -20.45
C LYS A 176 -16.84 11.63 -18.94
N PRO A 177 -18.06 11.62 -18.38
CA PRO A 177 -18.24 11.86 -16.94
C PRO A 177 -17.52 10.82 -16.08
N VAL A 178 -17.61 9.53 -16.44
CA VAL A 178 -16.92 8.42 -15.75
C VAL A 178 -15.41 8.54 -15.90
N VAL A 179 -14.92 8.89 -17.10
CA VAL A 179 -13.50 9.10 -17.38
C VAL A 179 -12.93 10.23 -16.51
N ASP A 180 -13.70 11.30 -16.29
CA ASP A 180 -13.26 12.40 -15.44
C ASP A 180 -13.19 11.99 -13.96
N LEU A 181 -14.14 11.17 -13.46
CA LEU A 181 -14.04 10.54 -12.13
C LEU A 181 -12.83 9.61 -12.00
N VAL A 182 -12.64 8.72 -12.98
CA VAL A 182 -11.49 7.79 -13.04
C VAL A 182 -10.18 8.57 -13.03
N ARG A 183 -10.06 9.67 -13.78
CA ARG A 183 -8.86 10.51 -13.81
C ARG A 183 -8.58 11.19 -12.47
N GLN A 184 -9.62 11.68 -11.79
CA GLN A 184 -9.48 12.30 -10.48
C GLN A 184 -8.99 11.29 -9.43
N GLU A 185 -9.66 10.15 -9.32
CA GLU A 185 -9.27 9.12 -8.35
C GLU A 185 -7.89 8.51 -8.70
N LEU A 186 -7.57 8.35 -9.98
CA LEU A 186 -6.24 7.89 -10.42
C LEU A 186 -5.13 8.83 -9.92
N SER A 187 -5.34 10.15 -10.05
CA SER A 187 -4.38 11.15 -9.58
C SER A 187 -4.18 11.09 -8.06
N LEU A 188 -5.25 10.83 -7.31
CA LEU A 188 -5.21 10.65 -5.86
C LEU A 188 -4.44 9.36 -5.47
N VAL A 189 -4.74 8.25 -6.13
CA VAL A 189 -4.12 6.94 -5.85
C VAL A 189 -2.63 6.96 -6.19
N ILE A 190 -2.23 7.54 -7.33
CA ILE A 190 -0.81 7.73 -7.69
C ILE A 190 -0.08 8.52 -6.60
N SER A 191 -0.66 9.63 -6.15
CA SER A 191 -0.07 10.47 -5.11
C SER A 191 0.11 9.70 -3.79
N LYS A 192 -0.92 8.95 -3.36
CA LYS A 192 -0.86 8.10 -2.17
C LYS A 192 0.22 7.02 -2.29
N ASN A 193 0.27 6.32 -3.42
CA ASN A 193 1.24 5.26 -3.67
C ASN A 193 2.68 5.80 -3.69
N ALA A 194 2.90 6.99 -4.28
CA ALA A 194 4.19 7.66 -4.27
C ALA A 194 4.65 8.02 -2.85
N ILE A 195 3.76 8.57 -2.01
CA ILE A 195 4.06 8.89 -0.61
C ILE A 195 4.44 7.62 0.16
N VAL A 196 3.64 6.56 0.05
CA VAL A 196 3.91 5.28 0.73
C VAL A 196 5.25 4.70 0.28
N LYS A 197 5.53 4.70 -1.03
CA LYS A 197 6.82 4.24 -1.56
C LYS A 197 7.99 5.04 -1.03
N ASN A 198 7.86 6.37 -0.98
CA ASN A 198 8.90 7.26 -0.46
C ASN A 198 9.14 7.02 1.03
N MET A 199 8.09 6.88 1.83
CA MET A 199 8.21 6.54 3.25
C MET A 199 8.93 5.21 3.43
N LEU A 200 8.54 4.15 2.73
CA LEU A 200 9.20 2.84 2.85
C LEU A 200 10.66 2.86 2.40
N THR A 201 11.00 3.65 1.38
CA THR A 201 12.36 3.71 0.81
C THR A 201 13.29 4.63 1.62
N HIS A 202 12.74 5.68 2.22
CA HIS A 202 13.52 6.74 2.88
C HIS A 202 13.29 6.85 4.39
N SER A 203 12.44 6.02 5.00
CA SER A 203 12.23 6.00 6.46
C SER A 203 13.53 5.72 7.25
N HIS A 204 14.51 5.04 6.63
CA HIS A 204 15.82 4.80 7.24
C HIS A 204 16.84 5.92 6.99
N LYS A 205 16.50 6.96 6.22
CA LYS A 205 17.36 8.12 5.94
C LYS A 205 16.99 9.37 6.76
N LEU A 206 16.22 9.22 7.84
CA LEU A 206 16.22 10.22 8.91
C LEU A 206 17.56 10.12 9.66
N ASP A 207 18.64 10.48 8.96
CA ASP A 207 19.93 10.75 9.57
C ASP A 207 19.76 12.04 10.38
N LEU A 208 19.49 11.88 11.68
CA LEU A 208 19.67 12.93 12.68
C LEU A 208 21.19 13.07 12.91
N SER A 209 21.87 13.74 11.99
CA SER A 209 23.21 14.33 12.23
C SER A 209 23.05 15.75 12.75
#